data_AF-A0A0C1G600-F1
#
_entry.id   AF-A0A0C1G600-F1
#
_cell.length_a   1.000
_cell.length_b   1.000
_cell.length_c   1.000
_cell.angle_alpha   90.00
_cell.angle_beta   90.00
_cell.angle_gamma   90.00
#
_symmetry.space_group_name_H-M   'P 1'
#
loop_
_entity.id
_entity.type
_entity.pdbx_description
1 polymer ?
#
loop_
_entity_poly.entity_id
_entity_poly.type
_entity_poly.pdbx_seq_one_letter_code
_entity_poly.pdbx_strand_id
1 'polypeptide(L)'
;MKKFIYTLALVFALGISFNSAQAADKPAKNPTELTAEQAVKLETIKSRVEEIRDMDKSNLTKAERKALRSELRELKGQARAISGGVYLSVGAIIIIILLLILIL
;
A
#
# COMPACT_ATOMS: atom_id res chain seq x y z
N MET A 1 21.89 23.97 25.01
CA MET A 1 20.95 23.27 24.11
C MET A 1 21.46 23.13 22.67
N LYS A 2 22.02 24.18 22.03
CA LYS A 2 22.57 24.08 20.65
C LYS A 2 23.69 23.03 20.50
N LYS A 3 24.59 22.93 21.48
CA LYS A 3 25.67 21.93 21.50
C LYS A 3 25.15 20.48 21.57
N PHE A 4 24.05 20.26 22.29
CA PHE A 4 23.39 18.95 22.37
C PHE A 4 22.74 18.57 21.03
N ILE A 5 22.18 19.55 20.33
CA ILE A 5 21.61 19.37 18.98
C ILE A 5 22.71 19.03 17.97
N TYR A 6 23.86 19.71 18.02
CA TYR A 6 24.99 19.42 17.14
C TYR A 6 25.64 18.05 17.44
N THR A 7 25.74 17.66 18.71
CA THR A 7 26.24 16.31 19.07
C THR A 7 25.26 15.22 18.65
N LEU A 8 23.95 15.47 18.77
CA LEU A 8 22.93 14.52 18.33
C LEU A 8 22.93 14.38 16.79
N ALA A 9 23.10 15.49 16.07
CA ALA A 9 23.24 15.49 14.61
C ALA A 9 24.52 14.78 14.12
N LEU A 10 25.63 14.93 14.84
CA LEU A 10 26.89 14.24 14.54
C LEU A 10 26.77 12.72 14.75
N VAL A 11 26.14 12.28 15.84
CA VAL A 11 25.89 10.86 16.11
C VAL A 11 24.94 10.25 15.08
N PHE A 12 23.93 11.01 14.64
CA PHE A 12 23.03 10.58 13.57
C PHE A 12 23.73 10.49 12.21
N ALA A 13 24.63 11.43 11.89
CA ALA A 13 25.41 11.41 10.65
C ALA A 13 26.45 10.28 10.58
N LEU A 14 27.04 9.90 11.72
CA LEU A 14 28.01 8.80 11.82
C LEU A 14 27.35 7.41 11.95
N GLY A 15 26.07 7.36 12.37
CA GLY A 15 25.29 6.11 12.51
C GLY A 15 24.77 5.53 11.20
N ILE A 16 24.86 6.25 10.08
CA ILE A 16 24.46 5.77 8.75
C ILE A 16 25.64 5.01 8.12
N SER A 17 26.15 4.01 8.83
CA SER A 17 26.99 2.99 8.18
C SER A 17 26.05 2.11 7.36
N PHE A 18 26.13 2.33 6.04
CA PHE A 18 25.47 1.64 4.95
C PHE A 18 25.15 0.16 5.23
N ASN A 19 23.92 -0.10 5.67
CA ASN A 19 23.26 -1.32 5.23
C ASN A 19 22.81 -1.05 3.80
N SER A 20 23.67 -1.38 2.83
CA SER A 20 23.17 -1.64 1.49
C SER A 20 22.28 -2.87 1.60
N ALA A 21 20.97 -2.64 1.82
CA ALA A 21 19.99 -3.65 1.51
C ALA A 21 20.11 -3.88 0.01
N GLN A 22 20.94 -4.83 -0.39
CA GLN A 22 20.84 -5.43 -1.71
C GLN A 22 19.43 -6.00 -1.76
N ALA A 23 18.52 -5.25 -2.39
CA ALA A 23 17.42 -5.87 -3.08
C ALA A 23 18.10 -6.84 -4.03
N ALA A 24 18.15 -8.12 -3.67
CA ALA A 24 18.52 -9.15 -4.61
C ALA A 24 17.65 -8.87 -5.84
N ASP A 25 18.29 -8.54 -6.96
CA ASP A 25 17.68 -8.58 -8.28
C ASP A 25 17.25 -10.03 -8.48
N LYS A 26 16.13 -10.40 -7.85
CA LYS A 26 15.34 -11.53 -8.30
C LYS A 26 15.05 -11.17 -9.74
N PRO A 27 15.50 -11.98 -10.72
CA PRO A 27 15.27 -11.69 -12.12
C PRO A 27 13.79 -11.35 -12.24
N ALA A 28 13.50 -10.17 -12.76
CA ALA A 28 12.15 -9.65 -12.89
C ALA A 28 11.30 -10.79 -13.44
N LYS A 29 10.51 -11.43 -12.57
CA LYS A 29 9.57 -12.44 -13.00
C LYS A 29 8.67 -11.69 -13.95
N ASN A 30 8.72 -12.12 -15.21
CA ASN A 30 7.95 -11.59 -16.33
C ASN A 30 6.59 -11.05 -15.83
N PRO A 31 6.21 -9.80 -16.17
CA PRO A 31 4.97 -9.22 -15.70
C PRO A 31 3.79 -9.80 -16.48
N THR A 32 3.52 -11.11 -16.38
CA THR A 32 2.41 -11.66 -17.19
C THR A 32 1.76 -12.96 -16.74
N GLU A 33 2.18 -13.60 -15.65
CA GLU A 33 1.44 -14.77 -15.16
C GLU A 33 1.10 -14.58 -13.69
N LEU A 34 -0.18 -14.28 -13.42
CA LEU A 34 -0.75 -14.43 -12.10
C LEU A 34 -0.43 -15.86 -11.65
N THR A 35 0.15 -16.04 -10.47
CA THR A 35 0.26 -17.39 -9.91
C THR A 35 -1.15 -17.97 -9.80
N ALA A 36 -1.29 -19.30 -9.88
CA ALA A 36 -2.61 -19.95 -9.77
C ALA A 36 -3.39 -19.46 -8.52
N GLU A 37 -2.68 -19.24 -7.42
CA GLU A 37 -3.24 -18.68 -6.18
C GLU A 37 -3.70 -17.21 -6.31
N GLN A 38 -2.98 -16.39 -7.06
CA GLN A 38 -3.33 -15.00 -7.32
C GLN A 38 -4.55 -14.89 -8.24
N ALA A 39 -4.66 -15.76 -9.24
CA ALA A 39 -5.81 -15.84 -10.13
C ALA A 39 -7.08 -16.22 -9.37
N VAL A 40 -7.02 -17.24 -8.51
CA VAL A 40 -8.14 -17.66 -7.65
C VAL A 40 -8.56 -16.51 -6.71
N LYS A 41 -7.60 -15.85 -6.05
CA LYS A 41 -7.91 -14.69 -5.19
C LYS A 41 -8.58 -13.55 -5.96
N LEU A 42 -8.13 -13.26 -7.17
CA LEU A 42 -8.73 -12.23 -8.02
C LEU A 42 -10.16 -12.59 -8.42
N GLU A 43 -10.43 -13.86 -8.72
CA GLU A 43 -11.77 -14.37 -9.02
C GLU A 43 -12.71 -14.23 -7.81
N THR A 44 -12.26 -14.62 -6.61
CA THR A 44 -13.03 -14.41 -5.37
C THR A 44 -13.39 -12.94 -5.16
N ILE A 45 -12.41 -12.03 -5.36
CA ILE A 45 -12.64 -10.59 -5.25
C ILE A 45 -13.67 -10.12 -6.28
N LYS A 46 -13.57 -10.56 -7.53
CA LYS A 46 -14.54 -10.22 -8.59
C LYS A 46 -15.94 -10.67 -8.22
N SER A 47 -16.10 -11.92 -7.83
CA SER A 47 -17.40 -12.49 -7.44
C SER A 47 -18.05 -11.69 -6.31
N ARG A 48 -17.29 -11.32 -5.26
CA ARG A 48 -17.82 -10.51 -4.16
C ARG A 48 -18.19 -9.08 -4.60
N VAL A 49 -17.41 -8.47 -5.49
CA VAL A 49 -17.74 -7.14 -6.03
C VAL A 49 -19.03 -7.19 -6.84
N GLU A 50 -19.24 -8.23 -7.64
CA GLU A 50 -20.47 -8.43 -8.42
C GLU A 50 -21.67 -8.68 -7.51
N GLU A 51 -21.53 -9.52 -6.49
CA GLU A 51 -22.56 -9.72 -5.47
C GLU A 51 -22.97 -8.39 -4.81
N ILE A 52 -21.98 -7.60 -4.37
CA ILE A 52 -22.26 -6.27 -3.81
C ILE A 52 -22.91 -5.38 -4.87
N ARG A 53 -22.48 -5.39 -6.13
CA ARG A 53 -23.03 -4.55 -7.20
C ARG A 53 -24.51 -4.86 -7.44
N ASP A 54 -24.85 -6.14 -7.49
CA ASP A 54 -26.17 -6.63 -7.92
C ASP A 54 -27.17 -6.73 -6.75
N MET A 55 -26.70 -6.59 -5.51
CA MET A 55 -27.54 -6.50 -4.32
C MET A 55 -28.45 -5.25 -4.34
N ASP A 56 -29.72 -5.43 -3.97
CA ASP A 56 -30.64 -4.32 -3.72
C ASP A 56 -30.24 -3.55 -2.45
N LYS A 57 -30.01 -2.24 -2.61
CA LYS A 57 -29.54 -1.32 -1.55
C LYS A 57 -30.62 -0.34 -1.09
N SER A 58 -31.83 -0.46 -1.62
CA SER A 58 -32.95 0.46 -1.37
C SER A 58 -33.24 0.59 0.13
N ASN A 59 -33.27 -0.56 0.83
CA ASN A 59 -33.62 -0.67 2.24
C ASN A 59 -32.44 -0.56 3.21
N LEU A 60 -31.21 -0.34 2.73
CA LEU A 60 -30.04 -0.27 3.60
C LEU A 60 -29.97 1.05 4.38
N THR A 61 -29.56 0.98 5.64
CA THR A 61 -29.23 2.14 6.46
C THR A 61 -27.98 2.85 5.93
N LYS A 62 -27.74 4.09 6.41
CA LYS A 62 -26.51 4.83 6.07
C LYS A 62 -25.25 4.09 6.55
N ALA A 63 -25.33 3.40 7.68
CA ALA A 63 -24.24 2.64 8.27
C ALA A 63 -23.88 1.41 7.40
N GLU A 64 -24.88 0.63 6.98
CA GLU A 64 -24.67 -0.54 6.11
C GLU A 64 -24.13 -0.12 4.75
N ARG A 65 -24.66 0.96 4.15
CA ARG A 65 -24.09 1.51 2.91
C ARG A 65 -22.65 2.00 3.08
N LYS A 66 -22.26 2.47 4.27
CA LYS A 66 -20.87 2.84 4.57
C LYS A 66 -20.00 1.59 4.71
N ALA A 67 -20.48 0.54 5.36
CA ALA A 67 -19.77 -0.74 5.49
C ALA A 67 -19.47 -1.35 4.10
N LEU A 68 -20.46 -1.43 3.22
CA LEU A 68 -20.26 -1.93 1.85
C LEU A 68 -19.25 -1.10 1.05
N ARG A 69 -19.22 0.22 1.24
CA ARG A 69 -18.21 1.09 0.61
C ARG A 69 -16.82 0.88 1.18
N SER A 70 -16.70 0.55 2.47
CA SER A 70 -15.42 0.19 3.08
C SER A 70 -14.92 -1.12 2.50
N GLU A 71 -15.78 -2.13 2.46
CA GLU A 71 -15.50 -3.43 1.89
C GLU A 71 -15.05 -3.32 0.43
N LEU A 72 -15.76 -2.56 -0.40
CA LEU A 72 -15.36 -2.31 -1.79
C LEU A 72 -13.98 -1.63 -1.91
N ARG A 73 -13.62 -0.75 -0.97
CA ARG A 73 -12.29 -0.09 -0.95
C ARG A 73 -11.19 -1.09 -0.59
N GLU A 74 -11.46 -1.98 0.35
CA GLU A 74 -10.54 -3.05 0.74
C GLU A 74 -10.34 -4.05 -0.40
N LEU A 75 -11.42 -4.50 -1.05
CA LEU A 75 -11.38 -5.39 -2.22
C LEU A 75 -10.61 -4.76 -3.39
N LYS A 76 -10.84 -3.48 -3.68
CA LYS A 76 -10.06 -2.70 -4.67
C LYS A 76 -8.57 -2.66 -4.31
N GLY A 77 -8.28 -2.55 -3.02
CA GLY A 77 -6.93 -2.60 -2.48
C GLY A 77 -6.23 -3.92 -2.76
N GLN A 78 -6.88 -5.01 -2.37
CA GLN A 78 -6.39 -6.38 -2.58
C GLN A 78 -6.18 -6.66 -4.07
N ALA A 79 -7.12 -6.27 -4.94
CA ALA A 79 -6.98 -6.43 -6.39
C ALA A 79 -5.77 -5.69 -6.97
N ARG A 80 -5.51 -4.45 -6.50
CA ARG A 80 -4.32 -3.67 -6.92
C ARG A 80 -3.01 -4.30 -6.46
N ALA A 81 -2.99 -4.84 -5.24
CA ALA A 81 -1.82 -5.55 -4.74
C ALA A 81 -1.52 -6.83 -5.55
N ILE A 82 -2.57 -7.53 -6.01
CA ILE A 82 -2.44 -8.70 -6.88
C ILE A 82 -1.92 -8.32 -8.27
N SER A 83 -2.38 -7.20 -8.84
CA SER A 83 -2.00 -6.75 -10.19
C SER A 83 -0.65 -6.02 -10.27
N GLY A 84 0.21 -6.12 -9.25
CA GLY A 84 1.51 -5.44 -9.22
C GLY A 84 1.46 -3.94 -8.95
N GLY A 85 0.33 -3.41 -8.47
CA GLY A 85 0.20 -2.01 -8.06
C GLY A 85 0.95 -1.73 -6.76
N VAL A 86 1.74 -0.64 -6.74
CA VAL A 86 2.43 -0.18 -5.54
C VAL A 86 1.42 0.32 -4.51
N TYR A 87 1.33 -0.37 -3.36
CA TYR A 87 0.54 0.07 -2.23
C TYR A 87 1.34 1.12 -1.43
N LEU A 88 1.04 2.39 -1.66
CA LEU A 88 1.59 3.46 -0.84
C LEU A 88 0.87 3.47 0.52
N SER A 89 1.53 2.90 1.53
CA SER A 89 1.12 3.03 2.93
C SER A 89 0.96 4.51 3.28
N VAL A 90 0.05 4.83 4.19
CA VAL A 90 -0.12 6.21 4.71
C VAL A 90 1.23 6.76 5.20
N GLY A 91 2.05 5.93 5.85
CA GLY A 91 3.39 6.32 6.27
C GLY A 91 4.34 6.62 5.10
N ALA A 92 4.26 5.85 4.01
CA ALA A 92 5.06 6.08 2.81
C ALA A 92 4.64 7.36 2.07
N ILE A 93 3.34 7.68 2.06
CA ILE A 93 2.83 8.95 1.53
C ILE A 93 3.38 10.13 2.34
N ILE A 94 3.38 10.03 3.67
CA ILE A 94 3.93 11.06 4.56
C ILE A 94 5.43 11.28 4.28
N ILE A 95 6.21 10.19 4.15
CA ILE A 95 7.65 10.29 3.86
C ILE A 95 7.90 10.99 2.51
N ILE A 96 7.14 10.65 1.46
CA ILE A 96 7.27 11.30 0.14
C ILE A 96 6.96 12.80 0.24
N ILE A 97 5.91 13.18 0.96
CA ILE A 97 5.55 14.58 1.17
C ILE A 97 6.68 15.32 1.91
N LEU A 98 7.23 14.73 2.97
CA LEU A 98 8.34 15.33 3.71
C LEU A 98 9.59 15.52 2.85
N LEU A 99 9.92 14.55 1.98
CA LEU A 99 11.04 14.66 1.05
C LEU A 99 10.84 15.79 0.03
N LEU A 100 9.63 15.96 -0.51
CA LEU A 100 9.32 17.04 -1.43
C LEU A 100 9.49 18.43 -0.78
N ILE A 101 9.14 18.56 0.51
CA ILE A 101 9.31 19.81 1.27
C ILE A 101 10.79 20.13 1.53
N LEU A 102 11.66 19.11 1.67
CA LEU A 102 13.07 19.28 1.99
C LEU A 102 13.92 19.56 0.73
N ILE A 103 13.48 19.05 -0.42
CA ILE A 103 14.18 19.18 -1.72
C ILE A 103 13.79 20.48 -2.45
N LEU A 104 12.54 20.96 -2.28
CA LEU A 104 12.06 22.23 -2.84
C LEU A 104 12.52 23.43 -2.01
#